data_AF-A0A7C1LKY6-F1
#
_entry.id   AF-A0A7C1LKY6-F1
#
_cell.length_a   1.000
_cell.length_b   1.000
_cell.length_c   1.000
_cell.angle_alpha   90.00
_cell.angle_beta   90.00
_cell.angle_gamma   90.00
#
_symmetry.space_group_name_H-M   'P 1'
#
loop_
_entity.id
_entity.type
_entity.pdbx_description
1 polymer ?
#
loop_
_entity_poly.entity_id
_entity_poly.type
_entity_poly.pdbx_seq_one_letter_code
_entity_poly.pdbx_strand_id
1 'polypeptide(L)'
;MSKFKKSKPKRVTTISEIDVKFEKIIQFSGWIFLFAFLGFMGVWILLEFVLDIIQLKLSVGVFTFIIFSGINSAVSFGLATKIRNNIHKKKEFFLDWLLGEFLFCMFIIFSLAVYQW
;
A
#
# COMPACT_ATOMS: atom_id res chain seq x y z
N MET A 1 5.43 -42.67 38.65
CA MET A 1 5.36 -42.00 37.33
C MET A 1 5.37 -40.49 37.54
N SER A 2 6.49 -39.84 37.22
CA SER A 2 6.72 -38.41 37.44
C SER A 2 5.90 -37.58 36.46
N LYS A 3 5.03 -36.70 36.97
CA LYS A 3 4.26 -35.74 36.17
C LYS A 3 5.23 -34.69 35.64
N PHE A 4 5.78 -34.93 34.44
CA PHE A 4 6.51 -33.93 33.68
C PHE A 4 5.60 -32.74 33.39
N LYS A 5 5.76 -31.69 34.20
CA LYS A 5 5.11 -30.40 34.04
C LYS A 5 5.69 -29.76 32.79
N LYS A 6 5.03 -29.96 31.63
CA LYS A 6 5.38 -29.28 30.37
C LYS A 6 5.38 -27.77 30.63
N SER A 7 6.57 -27.17 30.67
CA SER A 7 6.71 -25.72 30.72
C SER A 7 6.10 -25.18 29.42
N LYS A 8 5.02 -24.40 29.53
CA LYS A 8 4.44 -23.68 28.40
C LYS A 8 5.57 -22.86 27.75
N PRO A 9 5.74 -22.90 26.42
CA PRO A 9 6.73 -22.05 25.76
C PRO A 9 6.36 -20.61 26.08
N LYS A 10 7.25 -19.89 26.78
CA LYS A 10 7.15 -18.44 26.92
C LYS A 10 7.16 -17.88 25.50
N ARG A 11 6.01 -17.41 25.01
CA ARG A 11 5.96 -16.50 23.86
C ARG A 11 6.78 -15.29 24.27
N VAL A 12 7.97 -15.16 23.71
CA VAL A 12 8.80 -13.98 23.86
C VAL A 12 8.12 -12.88 23.05
N THR A 13 7.20 -12.17 23.70
CA THR A 13 6.48 -11.01 23.14
C THR A 13 7.27 -9.73 23.37
N THR A 14 8.56 -9.72 23.01
CA THR A 14 9.30 -8.47 22.87
C THR A 14 9.15 -8.04 21.43
N ILE A 15 7.99 -7.47 21.10
CA ILE A 15 7.83 -6.64 19.91
C ILE A 15 8.86 -5.52 20.08
N SER A 16 9.83 -5.44 19.18
CA SER A 16 10.85 -4.40 19.24
C SER A 16 10.22 -3.06 18.90
N GLU A 17 10.66 -1.97 19.53
CA GLU A 17 10.28 -0.61 19.09
C GLU A 17 10.50 -0.41 17.59
N ILE A 18 11.51 -1.09 17.03
CA ILE A 18 11.85 -1.04 15.61
C ILE A 18 10.73 -1.65 14.76
N ASP A 19 10.05 -2.70 15.25
CA ASP A 19 8.94 -3.34 14.56
C ASP A 19 7.73 -2.40 14.49
N VAL A 20 7.43 -1.74 15.60
CA VAL A 20 6.33 -0.75 15.70
C VAL A 20 6.61 0.46 14.82
N LYS A 21 7.85 0.97 14.82
CA LYS A 21 8.26 2.08 13.95
C LYS A 21 8.12 1.69 12.47
N PHE A 22 8.53 0.48 12.10
CA PHE A 22 8.40 -0.01 10.73
C PHE A 22 6.94 -0.13 10.27
N GLU A 23 6.06 -0.71 11.09
CA GLU A 23 4.62 -0.78 10.78
C GLU A 23 4.02 0.62 10.59
N LYS A 24 4.33 1.55 11.50
CA LYS A 24 3.85 2.95 11.41
C LYS A 24 4.32 3.65 10.15
N ILE A 25 5.57 3.42 9.71
CA ILE A 25 6.09 4.00 8.47
C ILE A 25 5.29 3.50 7.26
N ILE A 26 4.99 2.19 7.20
CA ILE A 26 4.20 1.61 6.11
C ILE A 26 2.77 2.15 6.12
N GLN A 27 2.13 2.24 7.29
CA GLN A 27 0.80 2.84 7.41
C GLN A 27 0.81 4.32 6.99
N PHE A 28 1.82 5.07 7.42
CA PHE A 28 1.98 6.48 7.07
C PHE A 28 2.16 6.67 5.56
N SER A 29 2.93 5.80 4.91
CA SER A 29 3.05 5.75 3.45
C SER A 29 1.67 5.55 2.79
N GLY A 30 0.90 4.57 3.27
CA GLY A 30 -0.47 4.31 2.77
C GLY A 30 -1.40 5.51 2.91
N TRP A 31 -1.30 6.24 4.03
CA TRP A 31 -2.04 7.49 4.25
C TRP A 31 -1.63 8.60 3.29
N ILE A 32 -0.33 8.79 3.04
CA ILE A 32 0.14 9.79 2.07
C ILE A 32 -0.45 9.52 0.68
N PHE A 33 -0.39 8.26 0.22
CA PHE A 33 -0.98 7.90 -1.07
C PHE A 33 -2.51 8.09 -1.08
N LEU A 34 -3.20 7.76 0.02
CA LEU A 34 -4.64 7.98 0.15
C LEU A 34 -5.00 9.47 0.07
N PHE A 35 -4.28 10.32 0.80
CA PHE A 35 -4.52 11.76 0.80
C PHE A 35 -4.17 12.40 -0.54
N ALA A 36 -3.12 11.93 -1.22
CA ALA A 36 -2.80 12.36 -2.57
C ALA A 36 -3.92 11.98 -3.56
N PHE A 37 -4.44 10.75 -3.47
CA PHE A 37 -5.57 10.28 -4.27
C PHE A 37 -6.84 11.10 -4.02
N LEU A 38 -7.21 11.27 -2.75
CA LEU A 38 -8.39 12.05 -2.35
C LEU A 38 -8.26 13.53 -2.71
N GLY A 39 -7.08 14.12 -2.52
CA GLY A 39 -6.81 15.50 -2.90
C GLY A 39 -6.94 15.70 -4.41
N PHE A 40 -6.39 14.79 -5.20
CA PHE A 40 -6.51 14.82 -6.65
C PHE A 40 -7.97 14.69 -7.11
N MET A 41 -8.70 13.69 -6.59
CA MET A 41 -10.13 13.50 -6.90
C MET A 41 -10.98 14.67 -6.43
N GLY A 42 -10.68 15.24 -5.25
CA GLY A 42 -11.41 16.36 -4.67
C GLY A 42 -11.22 17.66 -5.47
N VAL A 43 -9.99 17.99 -5.83
CA VAL A 43 -9.70 19.13 -6.72
C VAL A 43 -10.40 18.94 -8.06
N TRP A 44 -10.41 17.71 -8.59
CA TRP A 44 -11.09 17.41 -9.84
C TRP A 44 -12.60 17.67 -9.77
N ILE A 45 -13.28 17.12 -8.75
CA ILE A 45 -14.72 17.31 -8.54
C ILE A 45 -15.06 18.80 -8.36
N LEU A 46 -14.23 19.54 -7.64
CA LEU A 46 -14.40 20.99 -7.47
C LEU A 46 -14.25 21.75 -8.78
N LEU A 47 -13.28 21.39 -9.61
CA LEU A 47 -13.09 21.99 -10.93
C LEU A 47 -14.26 21.66 -11.87
N GLU A 48 -14.77 20.44 -11.83
CA GLU A 48 -15.95 20.02 -12.60
C GLU A 48 -17.18 20.83 -12.18
N PHE A 49 -17.43 20.97 -10.88
CA PHE A 49 -18.56 21.74 -10.34
C PHE A 49 -18.48 23.24 -10.65
N VAL A 50 -17.29 23.83 -10.62
CA VAL A 50 -17.10 25.28 -10.84
C VAL A 50 -17.08 25.64 -12.32
N LEU A 51 -16.48 24.79 -13.16
CA LEU A 51 -16.23 25.14 -14.56
C LEU A 51 -17.28 24.55 -15.51
N ASP A 52 -18.03 23.50 -15.15
CA ASP A 52 -19.09 22.84 -15.97
C ASP A 52 -18.66 22.51 -17.43
N ILE A 53 -17.36 22.56 -17.70
CA ILE A 53 -16.74 22.54 -19.04
C ILE A 53 -15.84 21.30 -19.18
N ILE A 54 -15.40 20.70 -18.07
CA ILE A 54 -14.38 19.66 -18.09
C ILE A 54 -15.07 18.30 -18.25
N GLN A 55 -15.37 17.94 -19.50
CA GLN A 55 -15.55 16.53 -19.84
C GLN A 55 -14.29 15.80 -19.41
N LEU A 56 -14.47 14.73 -18.64
CA LEU A 56 -13.41 13.89 -18.07
C LEU A 56 -12.60 13.25 -19.21
N LYS A 57 -11.67 14.01 -19.79
CA LYS A 57 -10.72 13.50 -20.76
C LYS A 57 -9.72 12.72 -19.94
N LEU A 58 -10.03 11.44 -19.74
CA LEU A 58 -9.19 10.41 -19.13
C LEU A 58 -7.90 10.31 -19.94
N SER A 59 -7.02 11.27 -19.70
CA SER A 59 -5.67 11.25 -20.22
C SER A 59 -4.96 10.09 -19.56
N VAL A 60 -4.09 9.45 -20.32
CA VAL A 60 -3.22 8.36 -19.86
C VAL A 60 -2.56 8.74 -18.53
N GLY A 61 -2.06 9.97 -18.38
CA GLY A 61 -1.43 10.43 -17.14
C GLY A 61 -2.37 10.52 -15.93
N VAL A 62 -3.62 10.95 -16.14
CA VAL A 62 -4.64 11.02 -15.07
C VAL A 62 -5.04 9.62 -14.63
N PHE A 63 -5.25 8.73 -15.60
CA PHE A 63 -5.57 7.33 -15.34
C PHE A 63 -4.44 6.62 -14.57
N THR A 64 -3.19 6.79 -14.99
CA THR A 64 -2.02 6.23 -14.30
C THR A 64 -1.90 6.76 -12.88
N PHE A 65 -2.11 8.05 -12.66
CA PHE A 65 -2.05 8.64 -11.32
C PHE A 65 -3.10 8.05 -10.38
N ILE A 66 -4.35 7.94 -10.83
CA ILE A 66 -5.48 7.36 -10.08
C ILE A 66 -5.17 5.91 -9.70
N ILE A 67 -4.75 5.08 -10.67
CA ILE A 67 -4.43 3.68 -10.42
C ILE A 67 -3.22 3.53 -9.49
N PHE A 68 -2.16 4.28 -9.74
CA PHE A 68 -0.92 4.20 -8.97
C PHE A 68 -1.16 4.59 -7.51
N SER A 69 -1.76 5.75 -7.25
CA SER A 69 -2.00 6.23 -5.89
C SER A 69 -3.03 5.38 -5.15
N GLY A 70 -4.10 4.95 -5.81
CA GLY A 70 -5.11 4.07 -5.22
C GLY A 70 -4.54 2.70 -4.83
N ILE A 71 -3.79 2.06 -5.72
CA ILE A 71 -3.22 0.73 -5.48
C ILE A 71 -2.11 0.79 -4.43
N ASN A 72 -1.21 1.76 -4.51
CA ASN A 72 -0.15 1.89 -3.51
C ASN A 72 -0.68 2.22 -2.13
N SER A 73 -1.78 2.98 -2.03
CA SER A 73 -2.49 3.15 -0.77
C SER A 73 -3.03 1.83 -0.22
N ALA A 74 -3.82 1.11 -1.02
CA ALA A 74 -4.46 -0.14 -0.62
C ALA A 74 -3.43 -1.22 -0.24
N VAL A 75 -2.39 -1.38 -1.05
CA VAL A 75 -1.33 -2.35 -0.84
C VAL A 75 -0.52 -2.00 0.41
N SER A 76 -0.22 -0.72 0.68
CA SER A 76 0.49 -0.31 1.90
C SER A 76 -0.31 -0.64 3.17
N PHE A 77 -1.62 -0.38 3.19
CA PHE A 77 -2.48 -0.77 4.32
C PHE A 77 -2.60 -2.28 4.49
N GLY A 78 -2.70 -3.03 3.37
CA GLY A 78 -2.70 -4.49 3.38
C GLY A 78 -1.39 -5.05 3.95
N LEU A 79 -0.25 -4.50 3.52
CA LEU A 79 1.07 -4.88 4.01
C LEU A 79 1.23 -4.60 5.50
N ALA A 80 0.85 -3.40 5.96
CA ALA A 80 0.90 -3.06 7.37
C ALA A 80 0.09 -4.04 8.24
N THR A 81 -1.13 -4.38 7.80
CA THR A 81 -1.99 -5.34 8.49
C THR A 81 -1.37 -6.73 8.52
N LYS A 82 -0.78 -7.18 7.39
CA LYS A 82 -0.16 -8.50 7.27
C LYS A 82 1.10 -8.62 8.14
N ILE A 83 1.92 -7.57 8.19
CA ILE A 83 3.11 -7.47 9.05
C ILE A 83 2.71 -7.46 10.52
N ARG A 84 1.69 -6.67 10.91
CA ARG A 84 1.20 -6.61 12.29
C ARG A 84 0.78 -7.99 12.81
N ASN A 85 0.10 -8.78 11.97
CA ASN A 85 -0.33 -10.12 12.33
C ASN A 85 0.80 -11.17 12.30
N ASN A 86 1.92 -10.89 11.62
CA ASN A 86 3.00 -11.85 11.39
C ASN A 86 4.38 -11.19 11.51
N ILE A 87 4.63 -10.51 12.63
CA ILE A 87 5.83 -9.69 12.85
C ILE A 87 7.15 -10.46 12.62
N HIS A 88 7.17 -11.76 12.91
CA HIS A 88 8.34 -12.62 12.71
C HIS A 88 8.74 -12.80 11.23
N LYS A 89 7.80 -12.63 10.30
CA LYS A 89 7.99 -12.75 8.84
C LYS A 89 7.98 -11.39 8.13
N LYS A 90 8.12 -10.28 8.87
CA LYS A 90 8.01 -8.90 8.32
C LYS A 90 8.90 -8.65 7.10
N LYS A 91 10.12 -9.21 7.07
CA LYS A 91 11.08 -9.03 5.97
C LYS A 91 10.61 -9.73 4.70
N GLU A 92 10.09 -10.95 4.83
CA GLU A 92 9.56 -11.75 3.73
C GLU A 92 8.39 -11.00 3.09
N PHE A 93 7.42 -10.55 3.90
CA PHE A 93 6.29 -9.78 3.38
C PHE A 93 6.68 -8.44 2.75
N PHE A 94 7.69 -7.76 3.28
CA PHE A 94 8.18 -6.52 2.69
C PHE A 94 8.88 -6.74 1.34
N LEU A 95 9.65 -7.83 1.20
CA LEU A 95 10.30 -8.17 -0.07
C LEU A 95 9.28 -8.64 -1.11
N ASP A 96 8.32 -9.48 -0.71
CA ASP A 96 7.20 -9.89 -1.57
C ASP A 96 6.41 -8.66 -2.05
N TRP A 97 6.22 -7.69 -1.16
CA TRP A 97 5.58 -6.42 -1.48
C TRP A 97 6.38 -5.61 -2.49
N LEU A 98 7.67 -5.41 -2.26
CA LEU A 98 8.54 -4.65 -3.15
C LEU A 98 8.58 -5.27 -4.55
N LEU A 99 8.63 -6.60 -4.61
CA LEU A 99 8.63 -7.33 -5.87
C LEU A 99 7.26 -7.26 -6.57
N GLY A 100 6.18 -7.36 -5.81
CA GLY A 100 4.82 -7.17 -6.31
C GLY A 100 4.57 -5.77 -6.88
N GLU A 101 4.97 -4.71 -6.16
CA GLU A 101 4.86 -3.33 -6.62
C GLU A 101 5.72 -3.08 -7.87
N PHE A 102 6.94 -3.61 -7.89
CA PHE A 102 7.81 -3.52 -9.05
C PHE A 102 7.18 -4.17 -10.30
N LEU A 103 6.71 -5.41 -10.19
CA LEU A 103 6.06 -6.11 -11.30
C LEU A 103 4.78 -5.40 -11.75
N PHE A 104 4.00 -4.89 -10.80
CA PHE A 104 2.79 -4.14 -11.09
C PHE A 104 3.08 -2.83 -11.83
N CYS A 105 4.09 -2.07 -11.40
CA CYS A 105 4.53 -0.86 -12.09
C CYS A 105 5.03 -1.17 -13.50
N MET A 106 5.83 -2.23 -13.68
CA MET A 106 6.28 -2.67 -14.99
C MET A 106 5.10 -3.03 -15.90
N PHE A 107 4.12 -3.78 -15.38
CA PHE A 107 2.91 -4.12 -16.13
C PHE A 107 2.12 -2.88 -16.57
N ILE A 108 1.95 -1.89 -15.69
CA ILE A 108 1.31 -0.62 -16.04
C ILE A 108 2.10 0.09 -17.15
N ILE A 109 3.42 0.25 -16.99
CA ILE A 109 4.27 0.93 -17.98
C ILE A 109 4.15 0.26 -19.35
N PHE A 110 4.24 -1.07 -19.40
CA PHE A 110 4.06 -1.81 -20.65
C PHE A 110 2.66 -1.65 -21.22
N SER A 111 1.61 -1.74 -20.41
CA SER A 111 0.23 -1.57 -20.86
C SER A 111 -0.01 -0.18 -21.46
N LEU A 112 0.55 0.86 -20.84
CA LEU A 112 0.46 2.23 -21.34
C LEU A 112 1.28 2.41 -22.62
N ALA A 113 2.46 1.82 -22.70
CA ALA A 113 3.29 1.86 -23.90
C ALA A 113 2.60 1.20 -25.10
N VAL A 114 1.91 0.08 -24.88
CA VAL A 114 1.09 -0.58 -25.93
C VAL A 114 -0.11 0.27 -26.31
N TYR A 115 -0.79 0.91 -25.36
CA TYR A 115 -1.93 1.78 -25.66
C TYR A 115 -1.55 3.06 -26.42
N GLN A 116 -0.31 3.53 -26.27
CA GLN A 116 0.21 4.73 -26.95
C GLN A 116 0.75 4.46 -28.37
N TRP A 117 0.88 3.20 -28.78
CA TRP A 117 1.33 2.80 -30.12
C TRP A 117 0.14 2.50 -31.03
#